data_AF-A0A916W4R8-F1
#
_entry.id   AF-A0A916W4R8-F1
#
_cell.length_a   1.000
_cell.length_b   1.000
_cell.length_c   1.000
_cell.angle_alpha   90.00
_cell.angle_beta   90.00
_cell.angle_gamma   90.00
#
_symmetry.space_group_name_H-M   'P 1'
#
loop_
_entity.id
_entity.type
_entity.pdbx_description
1 polymer ?
#
loop_
_entity_poly.entity_id
_entity_poly.type
_entity_poly.pdbx_seq_one_letter_code
_entity_poly.pdbx_strand_id
1 'polypeptide(L)'
;MKKLLPILIVPLFLYGCQSITQINPNNQHIIIDWVDFIKWDGVEYNYLYDAVITSDESIGQVIGEVQFNVEKNIKNPSYAIKDGDAAFLDEGTPLYEVKGHPNLLAVESDDEINGYQLYYSVDGDYKWHYDDMAHDEVEKIDIYQHLWPDYQLLNEVTKQEDIHSLLNYLDEGEVTPYFQPNTQNGDPIYYKMIFYTGDEIAYQYGLKYDGYTYYWHPWDTNVLSDDMEQFINPDKIE
;
A
#
# COMPACT_ATOMS: atom_id res chain seq x y z
N MET A 1 12.42 -63.98 61.72
CA MET A 1 12.30 -65.07 60.72
C MET A 1 11.49 -64.56 59.54
N LYS A 2 11.97 -64.86 58.33
CA LYS A 2 11.41 -64.66 56.97
C LYS A 2 9.86 -64.73 56.92
N LYS A 3 9.11 -64.00 56.08
CA LYS A 3 9.08 -64.06 54.60
C LYS A 3 8.09 -63.03 53.99
N LEU A 4 8.46 -62.58 52.77
CA LEU A 4 7.63 -62.33 51.56
C LEU A 4 6.72 -61.08 51.43
N LEU A 5 7.17 -60.16 50.55
CA LEU A 5 6.43 -59.32 49.57
C LEU A 5 5.53 -60.23 48.67
N PRO A 6 4.53 -59.79 47.85
CA PRO A 6 4.39 -58.45 47.23
C PRO A 6 2.97 -57.93 46.90
N ILE A 7 2.90 -56.76 46.25
CA ILE A 7 1.94 -56.27 45.21
C ILE A 7 1.81 -54.74 45.39
N LEU A 8 2.56 -53.97 44.62
CA LEU A 8 2.15 -53.34 43.34
C LEU A 8 1.32 -52.08 43.59
N ILE A 9 1.94 -50.92 43.40
CA ILE A 9 1.39 -49.81 42.61
C ILE A 9 2.59 -48.94 42.23
N VAL A 10 2.89 -49.00 40.94
CA VAL A 10 3.76 -48.09 40.21
C VAL A 10 3.05 -46.74 40.14
N PRO A 11 3.73 -45.62 40.44
CA PRO A 11 3.45 -44.39 39.73
C PRO A 11 4.69 -43.95 38.96
N LEU A 12 4.57 -44.10 37.64
CA LEU A 12 4.95 -43.11 36.64
C LEU A 12 6.32 -42.44 36.81
N PHE A 13 7.35 -43.14 36.36
CA PHE A 13 8.46 -42.49 35.67
C PHE A 13 7.97 -41.95 34.33
N LEU A 14 7.33 -40.78 34.33
CA LEU A 14 7.31 -39.90 33.16
C LEU A 14 8.52 -38.98 33.28
N TYR A 15 9.69 -39.53 32.96
CA TYR A 15 10.78 -38.72 32.42
C TYR A 15 10.28 -38.16 31.10
N GLY A 16 9.69 -36.97 31.14
CA GLY A 16 9.61 -36.13 29.97
C GLY A 16 11.04 -35.77 29.59
N CYS A 17 11.54 -36.38 28.52
CA CYS A 17 12.66 -35.80 27.78
C CYS A 17 12.19 -34.42 27.29
N GLN A 18 12.47 -33.37 28.06
CA GLN A 18 12.65 -32.06 27.45
C GLN A 18 13.88 -32.20 26.57
N SER A 19 13.65 -32.40 25.28
CA SER A 19 14.61 -32.00 24.27
C SER A 19 14.81 -30.50 24.46
N ILE A 20 15.79 -30.14 25.29
CA ILE A 20 16.49 -28.86 25.16
C ILE A 20 17.14 -28.95 23.78
N THR A 21 16.36 -28.61 22.75
CA THR A 21 16.94 -28.16 21.50
C THR A 21 17.84 -27.00 21.89
N GLN A 22 19.13 -27.22 21.70
CA GLN A 22 20.13 -26.16 21.76
C GLN A 22 19.72 -25.12 20.71
N ILE A 23 18.93 -24.14 21.11
CA ILE A 23 18.78 -22.90 20.36
C ILE A 23 20.15 -22.25 20.49
N ASN A 24 20.97 -22.38 19.45
CA ASN A 24 22.18 -21.59 19.32
C ASN A 24 21.72 -20.13 19.15
N PRO A 25 21.89 -19.24 20.15
CA PRO A 25 21.33 -17.89 20.09
C PRO A 25 21.98 -17.03 18.99
N ASN A 26 23.07 -17.51 18.38
CA ASN A 26 23.78 -16.82 17.31
C ASN A 26 23.23 -17.10 15.89
N ASN A 27 22.17 -17.92 15.74
CA ASN A 27 21.60 -18.27 14.42
C ASN A 27 20.11 -17.95 14.28
N GLN A 28 19.53 -17.12 15.15
CA GLN A 28 18.20 -16.57 14.93
C GLN A 28 18.30 -15.42 13.92
N HIS A 29 18.01 -15.71 12.66
CA HIS A 29 17.75 -14.68 11.67
C HIS A 29 16.39 -14.05 11.98
N ILE A 30 16.41 -12.89 12.62
CA ILE A 30 15.21 -12.06 12.81
C ILE A 30 15.01 -11.29 11.50
N ILE A 31 13.88 -11.52 10.85
CA ILE A 31 13.38 -10.69 9.75
C ILE A 31 12.42 -9.69 10.40
N ILE A 32 12.69 -8.40 10.22
CA ILE A 32 11.81 -7.33 10.68
C ILE A 32 11.11 -6.80 9.44
N ASP A 33 9.78 -6.79 9.46
CA ASP A 33 8.96 -6.22 8.41
C ASP A 33 8.64 -4.78 8.80
N TRP A 34 9.09 -3.83 8.00
CA TRP A 34 8.94 -2.40 8.27
C TRP A 34 7.74 -1.87 7.48
N VAL A 35 6.95 -1.01 8.11
CA VAL A 35 6.05 -0.11 7.37
C VAL A 35 6.93 0.90 6.63
N ASP A 36 6.54 1.33 5.43
CA ASP A 36 7.26 2.38 4.72
C ASP A 36 7.03 3.73 5.42
N PHE A 37 8.05 4.20 6.15
CA PHE A 37 7.97 5.41 6.94
C PHE A 37 9.19 6.32 6.74
N ILE A 38 9.01 7.59 7.12
CA ILE A 38 10.05 8.59 7.32
C ILE A 38 9.82 9.26 8.68
N LYS A 39 10.85 9.35 9.52
CA LYS A 39 10.82 10.11 10.76
C LYS A 39 11.55 11.43 10.55
N TRP A 40 10.82 12.55 10.61
CA TRP A 40 11.36 13.87 10.33
C TRP A 40 10.78 14.93 11.27
N ASP A 41 11.66 15.74 11.85
CA ASP A 41 11.33 16.85 12.78
C ASP A 41 10.33 16.47 13.89
N GLY A 42 10.56 15.32 14.53
CA GLY A 42 9.71 14.79 15.60
C GLY A 42 8.42 14.12 15.12
N VAL A 43 8.09 14.17 13.84
CA VAL A 43 6.87 13.62 13.24
C VAL A 43 7.20 12.35 12.44
N GLU A 44 6.35 11.33 12.54
CA GLU A 44 6.44 10.14 11.69
C GLU A 44 5.48 10.30 10.51
N TYR A 45 5.95 9.93 9.32
CA TYR A 45 5.18 9.95 8.10
C TYR A 45 5.18 8.56 7.48
N ASN A 46 4.02 8.09 7.04
CA ASN A 46 3.88 6.81 6.34
C ASN A 46 3.68 7.06 4.85
N TYR A 47 4.17 6.15 4.01
CA TYR A 47 3.95 6.23 2.57
C TYR A 47 2.43 6.21 2.28
N LEU A 48 2.02 7.11 1.40
CA LEU A 48 0.64 7.36 1.00
C LEU A 48 0.37 6.72 -0.36
N TYR A 49 -0.20 5.52 -0.35
CA TYR A 49 -0.49 4.74 -1.56
C TYR A 49 -1.70 5.27 -2.36
N ASP A 50 -2.62 5.97 -1.67
CA ASP A 50 -3.93 6.36 -2.23
C ASP A 50 -3.95 7.78 -2.81
N ALA A 51 -2.79 8.42 -2.97
CA ALA A 51 -2.71 9.78 -3.51
C ALA A 51 -1.46 9.98 -4.38
N VAL A 52 -1.54 10.96 -5.26
CA VAL A 52 -0.46 11.36 -6.17
C VAL A 52 -0.40 12.87 -6.30
N ILE A 53 0.80 13.42 -6.51
CA ILE A 53 0.95 14.83 -6.82
C ILE A 53 0.34 15.12 -8.20
N THR A 54 -0.36 16.24 -8.38
CA THR A 54 -0.94 16.58 -9.69
C THR A 54 0.06 17.22 -10.65
N SER A 55 1.10 17.88 -10.12
CA SER A 55 2.18 18.48 -10.92
C SER A 55 3.42 18.80 -10.08
N ASP A 56 4.58 18.96 -10.73
CA ASP A 56 5.82 19.44 -10.10
C ASP A 56 5.65 20.84 -9.46
N GLU A 57 4.69 21.64 -9.93
CA GLU A 57 4.42 22.95 -9.36
C GLU A 57 3.90 22.88 -7.93
N SER A 58 3.35 21.73 -7.51
CA SER A 58 2.91 21.46 -6.15
C SER A 58 4.06 21.14 -5.19
N ILE A 59 5.25 20.85 -5.72
CA ILE A 59 6.46 20.55 -4.92
C ILE A 59 7.17 21.84 -4.55
N GLY A 60 7.55 21.98 -3.28
CA GLY A 60 8.30 23.13 -2.78
C GLY A 60 9.79 22.84 -2.60
N GLN A 61 10.42 23.53 -1.65
CA GLN A 61 11.85 23.38 -1.40
C GLN A 61 12.20 22.05 -0.71
N VAL A 62 13.47 21.67 -0.81
CA VAL A 62 14.06 20.62 0.03
C VAL A 62 14.10 21.12 1.47
N ILE A 63 13.50 20.36 2.38
CA ILE A 63 13.46 20.68 3.82
C ILE A 63 14.44 19.84 4.64
N GLY A 64 14.94 18.74 4.07
CA GLY A 64 15.80 17.79 4.74
C GLY A 64 16.29 16.69 3.82
N GLU A 65 16.97 15.72 4.40
CA GLU A 65 17.39 14.51 3.69
C GLU A 65 17.38 13.34 4.68
N VAL A 66 17.15 12.13 4.16
CA VAL A 66 17.24 10.89 4.92
C VAL A 66 18.67 10.73 5.47
N GLN A 67 18.79 10.43 6.75
CA GLN A 67 20.07 10.24 7.43
C GLN A 67 20.41 8.76 7.67
N PHE A 68 19.39 7.88 7.62
CA PHE A 68 19.59 6.48 7.96
C PHE A 68 18.51 5.57 7.37
N ASN A 69 18.94 4.57 6.60
CA ASN A 69 18.06 3.51 6.12
C ASN A 69 17.92 2.40 7.18
N VAL A 70 16.71 2.17 7.68
CA VAL A 70 16.47 1.25 8.79
C VAL A 70 16.49 -0.21 8.32
N GLU A 71 15.85 -0.56 7.20
CA GLU A 71 15.79 -1.94 6.69
C GLU A 71 17.20 -2.52 6.47
N LYS A 72 18.09 -1.75 5.86
CA LYS A 72 19.45 -2.21 5.52
C LYS A 72 20.35 -2.37 6.74
N ASN A 73 20.09 -1.62 7.82
CA ASN A 73 21.04 -1.48 8.92
C ASN A 73 20.56 -2.09 10.25
N ILE A 74 19.26 -2.28 10.46
CA ILE A 74 18.70 -2.70 11.74
C ILE A 74 18.28 -4.17 11.72
N LYS A 75 18.82 -4.91 12.70
CA LYS A 75 18.46 -6.32 12.98
C LYS A 75 17.85 -6.51 14.37
N ASN A 76 17.74 -5.43 15.14
CA ASN A 76 17.20 -5.45 16.49
C ASN A 76 15.73 -5.02 16.45
N PRO A 77 14.77 -5.90 16.76
CA PRO A 77 13.34 -5.55 16.75
C PRO A 77 12.96 -4.55 17.84
N SER A 78 13.85 -4.26 18.79
CA SER A 78 13.66 -3.22 19.81
C SER A 78 14.31 -1.89 19.44
N TYR A 79 14.69 -1.69 18.17
CA TYR A 79 15.17 -0.40 17.70
C TYR A 79 14.05 0.65 17.79
N ALA A 80 14.40 1.81 18.35
CA ALA A 80 13.50 2.95 18.42
C ALA A 80 13.84 3.91 17.28
N ILE A 81 12.86 4.13 16.40
CA ILE A 81 12.96 5.07 15.28
C ILE A 81 13.23 6.48 15.82
N LYS A 82 14.06 7.24 15.12
CA LYS A 82 14.47 8.62 15.46
C LYS A 82 14.51 9.50 14.21
N ASP A 83 14.55 10.81 14.39
CA ASP A 83 14.59 11.76 13.28
C ASP A 83 15.77 11.48 12.33
N GLY A 84 15.47 11.54 11.03
CA GLY A 84 16.37 11.18 9.93
C GLY A 84 16.30 9.72 9.50
N ASP A 85 15.60 8.85 10.24
CA ASP A 85 15.39 7.46 9.83
C ASP A 85 14.32 7.38 8.72
N ALA A 86 14.57 6.54 7.72
CA ALA A 86 13.57 6.08 6.77
C ALA A 86 13.60 4.55 6.69
N ALA A 87 12.45 3.92 6.45
CA ALA A 87 12.35 2.47 6.37
C ALA A 87 13.22 1.92 5.22
N PHE A 88 13.00 2.43 4.01
CA PHE A 88 13.55 1.85 2.77
C PHE A 88 14.39 2.83 1.94
N LEU A 89 14.26 4.14 2.14
CA LEU A 89 15.00 5.16 1.39
C LEU A 89 16.47 5.20 1.77
N ASP A 90 17.33 5.52 0.80
CA ASP A 90 18.78 5.62 1.02
C ASP A 90 19.19 6.90 1.76
N GLU A 91 20.31 6.84 2.48
CA GLU A 91 20.91 8.02 3.10
C GLU A 91 21.24 9.08 2.03
N GLY A 92 20.88 10.33 2.30
CA GLY A 92 21.02 11.46 1.37
C GLY A 92 19.83 11.67 0.43
N THR A 93 18.79 10.83 0.46
CA THR A 93 17.56 11.08 -0.31
C THR A 93 16.91 12.38 0.16
N PRO A 94 16.71 13.38 -0.74
CA PRO A 94 16.09 14.65 -0.37
C PRO A 94 14.62 14.50 0.01
N LEU A 95 14.20 15.26 1.02
CA LEU A 95 12.81 15.38 1.44
C LEU A 95 12.27 16.75 1.03
N TYR A 96 11.17 16.78 0.31
CA TYR A 96 10.55 17.99 -0.20
C TYR A 96 9.28 18.35 0.59
N GLU A 97 9.03 19.64 0.75
CA GLU A 97 7.72 20.12 1.19
C GLU A 97 6.69 19.97 0.06
N VAL A 98 5.44 19.68 0.43
CA VAL A 98 4.29 19.77 -0.49
C VAL A 98 3.57 21.08 -0.21
N LYS A 99 3.47 21.95 -1.23
CA LYS A 99 2.87 23.28 -1.07
C LYS A 99 1.42 23.15 -0.62
N GLY A 100 1.01 23.94 0.38
CA GLY A 100 -0.34 23.90 0.92
C GLY A 100 -0.64 22.73 1.86
N HIS A 101 0.21 21.70 1.91
CA HIS A 101 -0.01 20.46 2.66
C HIS A 101 1.12 20.20 3.68
N PRO A 102 1.12 20.87 4.84
CA PRO A 102 2.19 20.73 5.85
C PRO A 102 2.23 19.35 6.51
N ASN A 103 1.21 18.53 6.33
CA ASN A 103 1.13 17.15 6.79
C ASN A 103 1.67 16.14 5.77
N LEU A 104 2.19 16.60 4.62
CA LEU A 104 2.76 15.74 3.58
C LEU A 104 4.25 16.05 3.36
N LEU A 105 4.99 15.01 3.02
CA LEU A 105 6.32 15.07 2.45
C LEU A 105 6.31 14.43 1.05
N ALA A 106 7.18 14.91 0.18
CA ALA A 106 7.40 14.29 -1.12
C ALA A 106 8.85 13.83 -1.27
N VAL A 107 9.03 12.71 -1.99
CA VAL A 107 10.32 12.13 -2.35
C VAL A 107 10.29 11.78 -3.83
N GLU A 108 11.30 12.20 -4.59
CA GLU A 108 11.40 11.86 -6.01
C GLU A 108 11.45 10.34 -6.22
N SER A 109 10.67 9.85 -7.17
CA SER A 109 10.59 8.44 -7.53
C SER A 109 10.20 8.27 -9.00
N ASP A 110 11.06 7.61 -9.77
CA ASP A 110 10.76 7.24 -11.15
C ASP A 110 9.65 6.17 -11.26
N ASP A 111 9.33 5.50 -10.15
CA ASP A 111 8.32 4.44 -10.08
C ASP A 111 6.90 4.99 -9.78
N GLU A 112 6.74 6.29 -9.57
CA GLU A 112 5.44 6.92 -9.31
C GLU A 112 4.92 7.71 -10.50
N ILE A 113 3.59 7.70 -10.64
CA ILE A 113 2.92 8.63 -11.55
C ILE A 113 3.24 10.04 -11.07
N ASN A 114 3.64 10.91 -11.99
CA ASN A 114 4.10 12.28 -11.72
C ASN A 114 5.35 12.37 -10.82
N GLY A 115 6.12 11.29 -10.65
CA GLY A 115 7.52 11.36 -10.23
C GLY A 115 7.78 11.53 -8.74
N TYR A 116 6.75 11.45 -7.88
CA TYR A 116 6.92 11.63 -6.44
C TYR A 116 6.12 10.61 -5.61
N GLN A 117 6.81 9.99 -4.65
CA GLN A 117 6.17 9.32 -3.52
C GLN A 117 5.72 10.36 -2.50
N LEU A 118 4.49 10.23 -2.03
CA LEU A 118 3.94 11.07 -0.97
C LEU A 118 3.96 10.32 0.35
N TYR A 119 4.29 11.03 1.43
CA TYR A 119 4.27 10.50 2.78
C TYR A 119 3.39 11.39 3.65
N TYR A 120 2.46 10.82 4.42
CA TYR A 120 1.54 11.57 5.26
C TYR A 120 1.86 11.42 6.74
N SER A 121 1.70 12.52 7.49
CA SER A 121 1.91 12.52 8.94
C SER A 121 0.90 11.62 9.63
N VAL A 122 1.39 10.73 10.49
CA VAL A 122 0.55 9.82 11.29
C VAL A 122 -0.27 10.52 12.37
N ASP A 123 0.08 11.77 12.70
CA ASP A 123 -0.64 12.59 13.68
C ASP A 123 -1.87 13.30 13.07
N GLY A 124 -2.02 13.26 11.74
CA GLY A 124 -3.14 13.84 11.01
C GLY A 124 -4.31 12.86 10.80
N ASP A 125 -5.47 13.41 10.45
CA ASP A 125 -6.60 12.60 9.97
C ASP A 125 -6.28 12.05 8.57
N TYR A 126 -6.38 10.74 8.39
CA TYR A 126 -6.32 10.11 7.06
C TYR A 126 -7.62 10.42 6.29
N LYS A 127 -7.49 10.97 5.08
CA LYS A 127 -8.63 11.43 4.26
C LYS A 127 -8.55 10.96 2.82
N TRP A 128 -7.74 9.94 2.55
CA TRP A 128 -7.44 9.48 1.19
C TRP A 128 -8.25 8.24 0.82
N HIS A 129 -9.25 7.88 1.63
CA HIS A 129 -10.20 6.84 1.26
C HIS A 129 -11.10 7.34 0.14
N TYR A 130 -11.56 6.40 -0.69
CA TYR A 130 -12.47 6.71 -1.80
C TYR A 130 -13.69 7.48 -1.30
N ASP A 131 -14.30 7.03 -0.20
CA ASP A 131 -15.49 7.66 0.38
C ASP A 131 -15.26 9.09 0.92
N ASP A 132 -14.01 9.47 1.20
CA ASP A 132 -13.67 10.82 1.67
C ASP A 132 -13.47 11.81 0.51
N MET A 133 -13.31 11.31 -0.72
CA MET A 133 -13.14 12.13 -1.92
C MET A 133 -14.41 12.94 -2.22
N ALA A 134 -14.24 14.19 -2.64
CA ALA A 134 -15.33 15.02 -3.16
C ALA A 134 -15.69 14.55 -4.59
N HIS A 135 -16.54 13.53 -4.69
CA HIS A 135 -16.91 12.89 -5.96
C HIS A 135 -17.51 13.85 -6.98
N ASP A 136 -18.22 14.89 -6.52
CA ASP A 136 -18.84 15.93 -7.34
C ASP A 136 -17.85 16.99 -7.83
N GLU A 137 -16.63 17.01 -7.28
CA GLU A 137 -15.53 17.91 -7.68
C GLU A 137 -14.56 17.23 -8.65
N VAL A 138 -14.77 15.95 -9.03
CA VAL A 138 -13.89 15.25 -9.96
C VAL A 138 -13.99 15.85 -11.37
N GLU A 139 -12.88 16.44 -11.82
CA GLU A 139 -12.77 17.13 -13.11
C GLU A 139 -12.23 16.22 -14.21
N LYS A 140 -11.40 15.25 -13.84
CA LYS A 140 -10.70 14.34 -14.75
C LYS A 140 -10.35 13.03 -14.06
N ILE A 141 -10.41 11.93 -14.81
CA ILE A 141 -9.92 10.63 -14.37
C ILE A 141 -8.92 10.08 -15.39
N ASP A 142 -7.68 9.87 -14.97
CA ASP A 142 -6.67 9.20 -15.79
C ASP A 142 -6.64 7.71 -15.43
N ILE A 143 -6.61 6.86 -16.45
CA ILE A 143 -6.53 5.41 -16.27
C ILE A 143 -5.23 4.91 -16.88
N TYR A 144 -4.37 4.35 -16.04
CA TYR A 144 -3.10 3.77 -16.43
C TYR A 144 -3.15 2.25 -16.32
N GLN A 145 -2.49 1.56 -17.25
CA GLN A 145 -2.10 0.17 -17.06
C GLN A 145 -0.72 0.10 -16.42
N HIS A 146 -0.57 -0.71 -15.37
CA HIS A 146 0.74 -0.96 -14.77
C HIS A 146 1.48 -2.03 -15.59
N LEU A 147 2.55 -1.63 -16.25
CA LEU A 147 3.43 -2.46 -17.06
C LEU A 147 4.84 -2.37 -16.50
N TRP A 148 5.09 -3.05 -15.37
CA TRP A 148 6.33 -2.92 -14.60
C TRP A 148 7.59 -2.85 -15.49
N PRO A 149 8.44 -1.81 -15.32
CA PRO A 149 8.39 -0.78 -14.27
C PRO A 149 7.48 0.42 -14.58
N ASP A 150 6.88 0.49 -15.77
CA ASP A 150 6.27 1.72 -16.28
C ASP A 150 4.72 1.74 -16.15
N TYR A 151 4.13 2.92 -16.35
CA TYR A 151 2.70 3.11 -16.49
C TYR A 151 2.36 3.62 -17.87
N GLN A 152 1.45 2.91 -18.55
CA GLN A 152 0.92 3.37 -19.82
C GLN A 152 -0.45 4.03 -19.58
N LEU A 153 -0.57 5.32 -19.89
CA LEU A 153 -1.87 6.01 -19.94
C LEU A 153 -2.73 5.35 -21.03
N LEU A 154 -3.86 4.78 -20.63
CA LEU A 154 -4.83 4.16 -21.52
C LEU A 154 -5.94 5.12 -21.92
N ASN A 155 -6.42 5.92 -20.97
CA ASN A 155 -7.55 6.81 -21.19
C ASN A 155 -7.50 8.04 -20.28
N GLU A 156 -8.06 9.14 -20.78
CA GLU A 156 -8.27 10.39 -20.06
C GLU A 156 -9.77 10.71 -20.11
N VAL A 157 -10.48 10.46 -19.01
CA VAL A 157 -11.93 10.69 -18.92
C VAL A 157 -12.17 12.12 -18.45
N THR A 158 -12.58 13.00 -19.37
CA THR A 158 -12.78 14.45 -19.12
C THR A 158 -14.24 14.90 -19.28
N LYS A 159 -15.08 14.09 -19.94
CA LYS A 159 -16.50 14.42 -20.07
C LYS A 159 -17.22 14.11 -18.77
N GLN A 160 -17.92 15.09 -18.24
CA GLN A 160 -18.64 14.97 -16.96
C GLN A 160 -19.68 13.84 -16.96
N GLU A 161 -20.33 13.55 -18.10
CA GLU A 161 -21.25 12.41 -18.22
C GLU A 161 -20.53 11.04 -18.08
N ASP A 162 -19.31 10.94 -18.62
CA ASP A 162 -18.48 9.74 -18.56
C ASP A 162 -17.87 9.59 -17.16
N ILE A 163 -17.43 10.68 -16.53
CA ILE A 163 -16.95 10.72 -15.14
C ILE A 163 -18.05 10.23 -14.19
N HIS A 164 -19.25 10.81 -14.27
CA HIS A 164 -20.38 10.36 -13.43
C HIS A 164 -20.73 8.89 -13.68
N SER A 165 -20.68 8.44 -14.94
CA SER A 165 -20.95 7.05 -15.26
C SER A 165 -19.91 6.11 -14.65
N LEU A 166 -18.61 6.45 -14.76
CA LEU A 166 -17.52 5.69 -14.16
C LEU A 166 -17.64 5.62 -12.64
N LEU A 167 -17.89 6.75 -11.96
CA LEU A 167 -18.11 6.77 -10.51
C LEU A 167 -19.31 5.90 -10.10
N ASN A 168 -20.42 5.97 -10.83
CA ASN A 168 -21.57 5.10 -10.55
C ASN A 168 -21.23 3.61 -10.67
N TYR A 169 -20.43 3.19 -11.66
CA TYR A 169 -20.02 1.79 -11.75
C TYR A 169 -19.15 1.35 -10.57
N LEU A 170 -18.30 2.25 -10.05
CA LEU A 170 -17.48 1.99 -8.87
C LEU A 170 -18.33 1.85 -7.60
N ASP A 171 -19.31 2.74 -7.42
CA ASP A 171 -20.24 2.79 -6.30
C ASP A 171 -21.21 1.60 -6.27
N GLU A 172 -21.69 1.18 -7.45
CA GLU A 172 -22.65 0.07 -7.60
C GLU A 172 -21.99 -1.32 -7.57
N GLY A 173 -20.67 -1.39 -7.40
CA GLY A 173 -19.92 -2.64 -7.32
C GLY A 173 -20.47 -3.61 -6.25
N GLU A 174 -20.50 -4.90 -6.58
CA GLU A 174 -20.96 -5.94 -5.65
C GLU A 174 -19.88 -6.24 -4.60
N VAL A 175 -20.15 -5.88 -3.34
CA VAL A 175 -19.27 -6.20 -2.21
C VAL A 175 -19.20 -7.71 -2.02
N THR A 176 -18.02 -8.27 -2.23
CA THR A 176 -17.75 -9.71 -2.22
C THR A 176 -16.49 -10.03 -1.41
N PRO A 177 -16.56 -10.06 -0.06
CA PRO A 177 -15.38 -10.21 0.80
C PRO A 177 -14.59 -11.52 0.61
N TYR A 178 -15.23 -12.55 0.04
CA TYR A 178 -14.62 -13.84 -0.28
C TYR A 178 -14.34 -14.04 -1.77
N PHE A 179 -14.36 -12.97 -2.57
CA PHE A 179 -13.99 -13.02 -3.96
C PHE A 179 -12.58 -13.62 -4.12
N GLN A 180 -12.43 -14.50 -5.10
CA GLN A 180 -11.14 -15.08 -5.46
C GLN A 180 -10.95 -14.79 -6.95
N PRO A 181 -9.96 -13.98 -7.32
CA PRO A 181 -9.73 -13.65 -8.72
C PRO A 181 -9.35 -14.91 -9.50
N ASN A 182 -9.77 -14.97 -10.75
CA ASN A 182 -9.40 -16.03 -11.65
C ASN A 182 -7.94 -15.89 -12.08
N THR A 183 -7.09 -16.83 -11.67
CA THR A 183 -5.66 -16.84 -12.04
C THR A 183 -5.29 -17.97 -12.99
N GLN A 184 -6.28 -18.60 -13.64
CA GLN A 184 -6.05 -19.74 -14.54
C GLN A 184 -5.12 -19.39 -15.72
N ASN A 185 -5.18 -18.15 -16.19
CA ASN A 185 -4.44 -17.67 -17.36
C ASN A 185 -3.28 -16.71 -17.00
N GLY A 186 -2.90 -16.63 -15.73
CA GLY A 186 -1.88 -15.72 -15.22
C GLY A 186 -2.41 -14.80 -14.12
N ASP A 187 -1.56 -13.87 -13.70
CA ASP A 187 -1.95 -12.84 -12.73
C ASP A 187 -2.94 -11.85 -13.36
N PRO A 188 -3.81 -11.21 -12.55
CA PRO A 188 -4.69 -10.15 -13.01
C PRO A 188 -3.91 -9.02 -13.69
N ILE A 189 -4.56 -8.34 -14.64
CA ILE A 189 -4.05 -7.09 -15.18
C ILE A 189 -4.32 -6.00 -14.15
N TYR A 190 -3.30 -5.19 -13.86
CA TYR A 190 -3.38 -4.10 -12.89
C TYR A 190 -3.49 -2.76 -13.60
N TYR A 191 -4.40 -1.94 -13.10
CA TYR A 191 -4.61 -0.57 -13.51
C TYR A 191 -4.53 0.36 -12.29
N LYS A 192 -4.19 1.62 -12.55
CA LYS A 192 -4.34 2.72 -11.60
C LYS A 192 -5.32 3.73 -12.17
N MET A 193 -6.23 4.20 -11.34
CA MET A 193 -7.16 5.28 -11.64
C MET A 193 -6.75 6.50 -10.80
N ILE A 194 -6.56 7.64 -11.45
CA ILE A 194 -6.17 8.90 -10.80
C ILE A 194 -7.32 9.90 -10.94
N PHE A 195 -7.88 10.35 -9.82
CA PHE A 195 -9.04 11.23 -9.75
C PHE A 195 -8.59 12.63 -9.37
N TYR A 196 -8.70 13.56 -10.32
CA TYR A 196 -8.31 14.96 -10.14
C TYR A 196 -9.52 15.77 -9.69
N THR A 197 -9.44 16.39 -8.52
CA THR A 197 -10.50 17.23 -7.93
C THR A 197 -10.20 18.74 -8.01
N GLY A 198 -9.14 19.12 -8.74
CA GLY A 198 -8.68 20.50 -8.86
C GLY A 198 -7.64 20.93 -7.80
N ASP A 199 -7.35 20.07 -6.82
CA ASP A 199 -6.32 20.29 -5.79
C ASP A 199 -4.90 19.91 -6.27
N GLU A 200 -3.88 20.28 -5.48
CA GLU A 200 -2.48 19.92 -5.71
C GLU A 200 -2.21 18.40 -5.59
N ILE A 201 -3.15 17.65 -4.99
CA ILE A 201 -3.09 16.21 -4.76
C ILE A 201 -4.32 15.56 -5.37
N ALA A 202 -4.12 14.52 -6.18
CA ALA A 202 -5.17 13.68 -6.73
C ALA A 202 -5.26 12.36 -5.96
N TYR A 203 -6.45 11.74 -5.98
CA TYR A 203 -6.68 10.45 -5.37
C TYR A 203 -6.28 9.33 -6.34
N GLN A 204 -5.70 8.25 -5.84
CA GLN A 204 -5.21 7.13 -6.63
C GLN A 204 -5.80 5.82 -6.11
N TYR A 205 -6.43 5.03 -6.98
CA TYR A 205 -6.94 3.72 -6.62
C TYR A 205 -6.57 2.63 -7.63
N GLY A 206 -6.32 1.43 -7.12
CA GLY A 206 -6.02 0.26 -7.93
C GLY A 206 -7.29 -0.41 -8.46
N LEU A 207 -7.30 -0.72 -9.76
CA LEU A 207 -8.32 -1.52 -10.42
C LEU A 207 -7.66 -2.78 -11.02
N LYS A 208 -8.35 -3.91 -11.02
CA LYS A 208 -7.82 -5.18 -11.52
C LYS A 208 -8.80 -5.86 -12.46
N TYR A 209 -8.28 -6.60 -13.43
CA TYR A 209 -9.04 -7.47 -14.32
C TYR A 209 -8.45 -8.87 -14.33
N ASP A 210 -9.22 -9.87 -13.94
CA ASP A 210 -8.76 -11.27 -13.83
C ASP A 210 -8.94 -12.10 -15.12
N GLY A 211 -9.33 -11.46 -16.23
CA GLY A 211 -9.68 -12.13 -17.48
C GLY A 211 -11.17 -12.41 -17.64
N TYR A 212 -11.98 -12.22 -16.60
CA TYR A 212 -13.43 -12.38 -16.63
C TYR A 212 -14.18 -11.17 -16.08
N THR A 213 -13.69 -10.55 -15.01
CA THR A 213 -14.38 -9.42 -14.38
C THR A 213 -13.40 -8.38 -13.84
N TYR A 214 -13.90 -7.15 -13.76
CA TYR A 214 -13.22 -6.04 -13.12
C TYR A 214 -13.51 -6.06 -11.62
N TYR A 215 -12.49 -5.78 -10.81
CA TYR A 215 -12.66 -5.66 -9.37
C TYR A 215 -11.64 -4.72 -8.75
N TRP A 216 -12.00 -4.15 -7.61
CA TRP A 216 -11.17 -3.20 -6.88
C TRP A 216 -11.43 -3.31 -5.37
N HIS A 217 -10.70 -2.53 -4.57
CA HIS A 217 -10.72 -2.64 -3.11
C HIS A 217 -10.79 -1.24 -2.45
N PRO A 218 -11.93 -0.53 -2.50
CA PRO A 218 -12.09 0.74 -1.79
C PRO A 218 -12.02 0.55 -0.27
N TRP A 219 -12.53 -0.59 0.22
CA TRP A 219 -12.41 -1.09 1.60
C TRP A 219 -12.47 -2.62 1.61
N ASP A 220 -13.59 -3.15 1.12
CA ASP A 220 -13.79 -4.55 0.79
C ASP A 220 -13.61 -4.76 -0.72
N THR A 221 -13.47 -6.01 -1.15
CA THR A 221 -13.45 -6.32 -2.59
C THR A 221 -14.80 -6.05 -3.22
N ASN A 222 -14.83 -5.20 -4.24
CA ASN A 222 -16.00 -4.93 -5.06
C ASN A 222 -15.79 -5.48 -6.47
N VAL A 223 -16.71 -6.32 -6.93
CA VAL A 223 -16.77 -6.80 -8.32
C VAL A 223 -17.62 -5.82 -9.13
N LEU A 224 -17.12 -5.41 -10.28
CA LEU A 224 -17.67 -4.33 -11.09
C LEU A 224 -18.38 -4.85 -12.35
N SER A 225 -19.21 -4.00 -12.96
CA SER A 225 -19.82 -4.29 -14.26
C SER A 225 -18.76 -4.48 -15.36
N ASP A 226 -19.03 -5.36 -16.32
CA ASP A 226 -18.22 -5.50 -17.54
C ASP A 226 -18.22 -4.21 -18.38
N ASP A 227 -19.21 -3.32 -18.17
CA ASP A 227 -19.27 -2.00 -18.79
C ASP A 227 -18.06 -1.11 -18.41
N MET A 228 -17.28 -1.49 -17.40
CA MET A 228 -15.99 -0.85 -17.10
C MET A 228 -15.02 -0.88 -18.30
N GLU A 229 -15.10 -1.90 -19.17
CA GLU A 229 -14.24 -2.03 -20.37
C GLU A 229 -14.28 -0.76 -21.24
N GLN A 230 -15.40 -0.03 -21.29
CA GLN A 230 -15.51 1.20 -22.10
C GLN A 230 -14.55 2.31 -21.67
N PHE A 231 -14.17 2.34 -20.40
CA PHE A 231 -13.21 3.32 -19.88
C PHE A 231 -11.78 2.81 -20.00
N ILE A 232 -11.56 1.50 -20.00
CA ILE A 232 -10.23 0.89 -20.13
C ILE A 232 -9.77 0.83 -21.59
N ASN A 233 -10.68 0.54 -22.52
CA ASN A 233 -10.39 0.42 -23.94
C ASN A 233 -11.47 1.11 -24.79
N PRO A 234 -11.47 2.46 -24.82
CA PRO A 234 -12.49 3.21 -25.54
C PRO A 234 -12.50 2.91 -27.06
N ASP A 235 -11.35 2.58 -27.65
CA ASP A 235 -11.20 2.32 -29.08
C ASP A 235 -11.81 0.98 -29.55
N LYS A 236 -12.14 0.06 -28.65
CA LYS A 236 -12.75 -1.24 -29.00
C LYS A 236 -14.25 -1.18 -29.25
N ILE A 237 -14.91 -0.05 -28.93
CA ILE A 237 -16.38 0.06 -28.93
C ILE A 237 -16.92 0.77 -30.19
N GLU A 238 -16.05 1.22 -31.10
CA GLU A 238 -16.42 1.74 -32.44
C GLU A 238 -16.60 0.66 -33.53
#